data_AF-A0A8X6P0D6-F1
#
_entry.id   AF-A0A8X6P0D6-F1
#
_cell.length_a   1.000
_cell.length_b   1.000
_cell.length_c   1.000
_cell.angle_alpha   90.00
_cell.angle_beta   90.00
_cell.angle_gamma   90.00
#
_symmetry.space_group_name_H-M   'P 1'
#
loop_
_entity.id
_entity.type
_entity.pdbx_description
1 polymer ?
#
loop_
_entity_poly.entity_id
_entity_poly.type
_entity_poly.pdbx_seq_one_letter_code
_entity_poly.pdbx_strand_id
1 'polypeptide(L)'
;MSVLNNIRKSVLKLISQELGQTVIVDARMIEIKTVIEDTDIFKTGPEFVRVIIKSIAEDRKTETEEEQSKSEYERVRLARLEKKLELEKLRLQSASENVDNNVSEYVVLKVLKMSRKKVFKTSEEAVEYLFSEELESEIIVLPPEVDELTNEEGFDDTETLDPSVRDVICPIIY
;
A
#
# COMPACT_ATOMS: atom_id res chain seq x y z
N MET A 1 32.06 43.24 -4.25
CA MET A 1 31.26 42.21 -3.55
C MET A 1 31.64 40.86 -4.14
N SER A 2 32.19 39.93 -3.35
CA SER A 2 32.56 38.59 -3.86
C SER A 2 31.29 37.79 -4.17
N VAL A 3 31.32 37.01 -5.26
CA VAL A 3 30.22 36.12 -5.69
C VAL A 3 29.96 35.03 -4.64
N LEU A 4 30.96 34.73 -3.81
CA LEU A 4 30.92 33.70 -2.77
C LEU A 4 30.32 34.17 -1.44
N ASN A 5 29.83 35.40 -1.37
CA ASN A 5 29.16 35.92 -0.18
C ASN A 5 27.77 35.30 -0.03
N ASN A 6 27.39 34.96 1.22
CA ASN A 6 26.12 34.31 1.57
C ASN A 6 25.91 32.88 1.04
N ILE A 7 26.95 32.23 0.52
CA ILE A 7 26.88 30.82 0.11
C ILE A 7 27.12 29.89 1.32
N ARG A 8 26.28 28.86 1.46
CA ARG A 8 26.42 27.82 2.50
C ARG A 8 27.72 27.01 2.32
N LYS A 9 28.34 26.57 3.41
CA LYS A 9 29.58 25.75 3.40
C LYS A 9 29.46 24.50 2.52
N SER A 10 28.32 23.82 2.53
CA SER A 10 28.10 22.63 1.69
C SER A 10 28.08 22.95 0.19
N VAL A 11 27.57 24.13 -0.20
CA VAL A 11 27.57 24.58 -1.59
C VAL A 11 28.97 24.99 -2.03
N LEU A 12 29.72 25.69 -1.16
CA LEU A 12 31.11 26.04 -1.46
C LEU A 12 31.98 24.81 -1.72
N LYS A 13 31.77 23.71 -0.98
CA LYS A 13 32.45 22.43 -1.26
C LYS A 13 32.14 21.89 -2.65
N LEU A 14 30.87 21.89 -3.05
CA LEU A 14 30.47 21.45 -4.39
C LEU A 14 31.08 22.34 -5.48
N ILE A 15 31.06 23.67 -5.32
CA ILE A 15 31.68 24.60 -6.27
C ILE A 15 33.18 24.29 -6.42
N SER A 16 33.90 24.10 -5.31
CA SER A 16 35.32 23.76 -5.39
C SER A 16 35.57 22.44 -6.13
N GLN A 17 34.75 21.41 -5.89
CA GLN A 17 34.83 20.14 -6.62
C GLN A 17 34.59 20.32 -8.12
N GLU A 18 33.60 21.13 -8.50
CA GLU A 18 33.26 21.42 -9.90
C GLU A 18 34.39 22.20 -10.62
N LEU A 19 35.11 23.05 -9.88
CA LEU A 19 36.31 23.73 -10.35
C LEU A 19 37.56 22.85 -10.34
N GLY A 20 37.42 21.55 -10.08
CA GLY A 20 38.52 20.58 -10.01
C GLY A 20 39.42 20.74 -8.77
N GLN A 21 38.99 21.50 -7.77
CA GLN A 21 39.70 21.68 -6.52
C GLN A 21 39.25 20.65 -5.48
N THR A 22 40.22 20.06 -4.79
CA THR A 22 39.94 19.13 -3.69
C THR A 22 39.95 19.90 -2.37
N VAL A 23 38.81 19.90 -1.69
CA VAL A 23 38.65 20.57 -0.40
C VAL A 23 38.55 19.54 0.71
N ILE A 24 39.36 19.71 1.75
CA ILE A 24 39.36 18.86 2.94
C ILE A 24 37.97 18.92 3.60
N VAL A 25 37.47 17.77 4.06
CA VAL A 25 36.13 17.65 4.66
C VAL A 25 35.92 18.63 5.82
N ASP A 26 36.96 18.89 6.62
CA ASP A 26 36.89 19.79 7.77
C ASP A 26 37.35 21.22 7.51
N ALA A 27 37.67 21.57 6.26
CA ALA A 27 38.14 22.91 5.88
C ALA A 27 37.18 24.00 6.39
N ARG A 28 37.73 25.12 6.87
CA ARG A 28 36.94 26.28 7.31
C ARG A 28 36.33 26.98 6.11
N MET A 29 35.17 27.61 6.29
CA MET A 29 34.46 28.26 5.19
C MET A 29 35.32 29.33 4.48
N ILE A 30 36.20 30.02 5.22
CA ILE A 30 37.14 31.00 4.66
C ILE A 30 38.18 30.32 3.77
N GLU A 31 38.73 29.17 4.19
CA GLU A 31 39.73 28.42 3.41
C GLU A 31 39.15 27.90 2.09
N ILE A 32 37.89 27.46 2.11
CA ILE A 32 37.20 27.03 0.89
C ILE A 32 37.02 28.21 -0.07
N LYS A 33 36.66 29.39 0.46
CA LYS A 33 36.53 30.59 -0.37
C LYS A 33 37.85 31.01 -0.98
N THR A 34 38.94 31.01 -0.20
CA THR A 34 40.26 31.37 -0.72
C THR A 34 40.71 30.41 -1.81
N VAL A 35 40.51 29.09 -1.63
CA VAL A 35 40.83 28.09 -2.66
C VAL A 35 40.09 28.36 -3.97
N ILE A 36 38.80 28.71 -3.88
CA ILE A 36 38.00 29.03 -5.07
C ILE A 36 38.47 30.34 -5.71
N GLU A 37 38.68 31.40 -4.91
CA GLU A 37 39.11 32.72 -5.39
C GLU A 37 40.51 32.69 -6.01
N ASP A 38 41.36 31.75 -5.58
CA ASP A 38 42.71 31.57 -6.11
C ASP A 38 42.76 30.81 -7.45
N THR A 39 41.67 30.16 -7.86
CA THR A 39 41.64 29.45 -9.16
C THR A 39 41.71 30.41 -10.35
N ASP A 40 42.42 29.98 -11.39
CA ASP A 40 42.52 30.73 -12.65
C ASP A 40 41.15 30.97 -13.29
N ILE A 41 40.22 30.03 -13.11
CA ILE A 41 38.84 30.12 -13.59
C ILE A 41 38.12 31.28 -12.90
N PHE A 42 38.23 31.39 -11.58
CA PHE A 42 37.63 32.49 -10.82
C PHE A 42 38.24 33.85 -11.19
N LYS A 43 39.57 33.90 -11.38
CA LYS A 43 40.31 35.11 -11.76
C LYS A 43 40.01 35.57 -13.18
N THR A 44 39.87 34.64 -14.11
CA THR A 44 39.63 34.92 -15.54
C THR A 44 38.16 35.24 -15.81
N GLY A 45 37.23 34.59 -15.11
CA GLY A 45 35.80 34.71 -15.39
C GLY A 45 34.92 34.31 -14.21
N PRO A 46 34.63 35.23 -13.26
CA PRO A 46 33.75 34.94 -12.12
C PRO A 46 32.30 34.61 -12.52
N GLU A 47 31.90 34.93 -13.75
CA GLU A 47 30.59 34.58 -14.29
C GLU A 47 30.42 33.07 -14.48
N PHE A 48 31.49 32.32 -14.78
CA PHE A 48 31.43 30.86 -14.84
C PHE A 48 31.05 30.26 -13.48
N VAL A 49 31.59 30.83 -12.40
CA VAL A 49 31.27 30.41 -11.03
C VAL A 49 29.81 30.69 -10.69
N ARG A 50 29.22 31.78 -11.23
CA ARG A 50 27.78 32.01 -11.11
C ARG A 50 26.95 30.95 -11.82
N VAL A 51 27.39 30.49 -12.99
CA VAL A 51 26.72 29.40 -13.71
C VAL A 51 26.76 28.12 -12.89
N ILE A 52 27.91 27.77 -12.31
CA ILE A 52 28.04 26.62 -11.40
C ILE A 52 27.09 26.77 -10.20
N ILE A 53 27.05 27.95 -9.57
CA ILE A 53 26.15 28.20 -8.43
C ILE A 53 24.69 27.98 -8.80
N LYS A 54 24.26 28.44 -9.99
CA LYS A 54 22.90 28.25 -10.49
C LYS A 54 22.61 26.77 -10.75
N SER A 55 23.52 26.06 -11.41
CA SER A 55 23.39 24.61 -11.66
C SER A 55 23.19 23.84 -10.36
N ILE A 56 24.07 24.04 -9.37
CA ILE A 56 23.98 23.36 -8.08
C ILE A 56 22.67 23.69 -7.34
N ALA A 57 22.16 24.92 -7.49
CA ALA A 57 20.90 25.32 -6.88
C ALA A 57 19.69 24.68 -7.58
N GLU A 58 19.75 24.49 -8.89
CA GLU A 58 18.74 23.80 -9.69
C GLU A 58 18.73 22.30 -9.39
N ASP A 59 19.90 21.63 -9.37
CA ASP A 59 20.03 20.19 -9.08
C ASP A 59 19.47 19.82 -7.71
N ARG A 60 19.76 20.64 -6.68
CA ARG A 60 19.21 20.42 -5.34
C ARG A 60 17.71 20.61 -5.28
N LYS A 61 17.15 21.48 -6.12
CA LYS A 61 15.71 21.71 -6.16
C LYS A 61 15.01 20.49 -6.75
N THR A 62 15.54 19.94 -7.84
CA THR A 62 15.00 18.73 -8.49
C THR A 62 15.11 17.52 -7.58
N GLU A 63 16.25 17.31 -6.90
CA GLU A 63 16.40 16.23 -5.91
C GLU A 63 15.36 16.32 -4.80
N THR A 64 15.12 17.52 -4.26
CA THR A 64 14.10 17.70 -3.20
C THR A 64 12.68 17.47 -3.70
N GLU A 65 12.35 17.83 -4.93
CA GLU A 65 11.03 17.63 -5.52
C GLU A 65 10.77 16.14 -5.80
N GLU A 66 11.78 15.42 -6.29
CA GLU A 66 11.72 13.97 -6.50
C GLU A 66 11.59 13.19 -5.19
N GLU A 67 12.37 13.56 -4.17
CA GLU A 67 12.29 12.97 -2.83
C GLU A 67 10.93 13.23 -2.18
N GLN A 68 10.40 14.45 -2.31
CA GLN A 68 9.07 14.81 -1.82
C GLN A 68 7.99 13.99 -2.51
N SER A 69 8.00 13.94 -3.85
CA SER A 69 7.06 13.17 -4.67
C SER A 69 7.09 11.68 -4.30
N LYS A 70 8.28 11.10 -4.13
CA LYS A 70 8.44 9.71 -3.68
C LYS A 70 7.85 9.49 -2.29
N SER A 71 8.10 10.41 -1.35
CA SER A 71 7.55 10.32 0.02
C SER A 71 6.02 10.43 0.05
N GLU A 72 5.43 11.24 -0.84
CA GLU A 72 3.98 11.40 -0.94
C GLU A 72 3.34 10.16 -1.55
N TYR A 73 3.95 9.61 -2.60
CA TYR A 73 3.50 8.34 -3.18
C TYR A 73 3.50 7.21 -2.15
N GLU A 74 4.56 7.08 -1.35
CA GLU A 74 4.64 6.07 -0.29
C GLU A 74 3.57 6.29 0.79
N ARG A 75 3.32 7.53 1.21
CA ARG A 75 2.25 7.86 2.17
C ARG A 75 0.86 7.48 1.65
N VAL A 76 0.55 7.83 0.40
CA VAL A 76 -0.74 7.47 -0.22
C VAL A 76 -0.88 5.97 -0.38
N ARG A 77 0.20 5.28 -0.77
CA ARG A 77 0.22 3.82 -0.89
C ARG A 77 -0.05 3.13 0.44
N LEU A 78 0.57 3.61 1.52
CA LEU A 78 0.34 3.08 2.87
C LEU A 78 -1.10 3.29 3.33
N ALA A 79 -1.64 4.50 3.20
CA ALA A 79 -3.03 4.79 3.56
C ALA A 79 -4.04 3.89 2.81
N ARG A 80 -3.76 3.59 1.53
CA ARG A 80 -4.59 2.67 0.73
C ARG A 80 -4.53 1.23 1.24
N LEU A 81 -3.38 0.77 1.73
CA LEU A 81 -3.23 -0.58 2.30
C LEU A 81 -3.90 -0.69 3.66
N GLU A 82 -3.74 0.32 4.54
CA GLU A 82 -4.39 0.36 5.85
C GLU A 82 -5.91 0.32 5.73
N LYS A 83 -6.48 1.12 4.81
CA LYS A 83 -7.93 1.10 4.54
C LYS A 83 -8.43 -0.26 4.04
N LYS A 84 -7.66 -0.95 3.19
CA LYS A 84 -8.01 -2.31 2.73
C LYS A 84 -8.02 -3.31 3.89
N LEU A 85 -7.03 -3.22 4.76
CA LEU A 85 -6.89 -4.10 5.92
C LEU A 85 -8.02 -3.86 6.93
N GLU A 86 -8.42 -2.60 7.16
CA GLU A 86 -9.56 -2.26 8.01
C GLU A 86 -10.88 -2.80 7.45
N LEU A 87 -11.11 -2.67 6.14
CA LEU A 87 -12.29 -3.25 5.47
C LEU A 87 -12.32 -4.78 5.59
N GLU A 88 -11.18 -5.44 5.45
CA GLU A 88 -11.08 -6.90 5.59
C GLU A 88 -11.35 -7.34 7.03
N LYS A 89 -10.85 -6.61 8.03
CA LYS A 89 -11.18 -6.85 9.44
C LYS A 89 -12.67 -6.72 9.73
N LEU A 90 -13.32 -5.65 9.24
CA LEU A 90 -14.76 -5.46 9.38
C LEU A 90 -15.56 -6.54 8.64
N ARG A 91 -15.08 -6.99 7.48
CA ARG A 91 -15.67 -8.11 6.74
C ARG A 91 -15.59 -9.42 7.52
N LEU A 92 -14.46 -9.72 8.15
CA LEU A 92 -14.31 -10.90 9.00
C LEU A 92 -15.18 -10.80 10.26
N GLN A 93 -15.28 -9.62 10.88
CA GLN A 93 -16.10 -9.40 12.07
C GLN A 93 -17.61 -9.53 11.77
N SER A 94 -18.08 -8.95 10.66
CA SER A 94 -19.47 -9.11 10.20
C SER A 94 -19.78 -10.53 9.68
N ALA A 95 -18.80 -11.23 9.12
CA ALA A 95 -18.96 -12.65 8.79
C ALA A 95 -19.07 -13.52 10.05
N SER A 96 -18.36 -13.17 11.13
CA SER A 96 -18.45 -13.87 12.42
C SER A 96 -19.80 -13.64 13.12
N GLU A 97 -20.38 -12.44 13.04
CA GLU A 97 -21.68 -12.12 13.68
C GLU A 97 -22.89 -12.72 12.95
N ASN A 98 -22.76 -13.11 11.67
CA ASN A 98 -23.86 -13.72 10.91
C ASN A 98 -23.98 -15.25 11.05
N VAL A 99 -23.02 -15.92 11.70
CA VAL A 99 -23.06 -17.39 11.86
C VAL A 99 -23.93 -17.82 13.05
N ASP A 100 -24.18 -16.93 14.01
CA ASP A 100 -24.88 -17.31 15.25
C ASP A 100 -26.42 -17.28 15.17
N ASN A 101 -27.03 -16.70 14.12
CA ASN A 101 -28.49 -16.50 14.10
C ASN A 101 -29.28 -17.20 12.97
N ASN A 102 -28.66 -17.93 12.04
CA ASN A 102 -29.42 -18.63 10.98
C ASN A 102 -28.99 -20.08 10.69
N VAL A 103 -27.94 -20.59 11.33
CA VAL A 103 -27.49 -21.98 11.09
C VAL A 103 -28.21 -22.98 12.02
N SER A 104 -28.79 -22.50 13.13
CA SER A 104 -29.32 -23.40 14.18
C SER A 104 -30.71 -23.97 13.90
N GLU A 105 -31.57 -23.37 13.07
CA GLU A 105 -32.96 -23.84 13.00
C GLU A 105 -33.19 -24.88 11.89
N TYR A 106 -32.51 -24.73 10.74
CA TYR A 106 -32.68 -25.65 9.60
C TYR A 106 -31.90 -26.96 9.73
N VAL A 107 -30.72 -26.92 10.36
CA VAL A 107 -29.89 -28.11 10.59
C VAL A 107 -30.47 -28.96 11.73
N VAL A 108 -30.93 -28.34 12.81
CA VAL A 108 -31.47 -29.03 13.98
C VAL A 108 -32.75 -29.80 13.64
N LEU A 109 -33.65 -29.24 12.80
CA LEU A 109 -34.87 -29.92 12.36
C LEU A 109 -34.60 -31.12 11.43
N LYS A 110 -33.53 -31.09 10.62
CA LYS A 110 -33.17 -32.19 9.72
C LYS A 110 -32.46 -33.33 10.46
N VAL A 111 -31.62 -33.02 11.44
CA VAL A 111 -30.93 -34.02 12.28
C VAL A 111 -31.89 -34.70 13.26
N LEU A 112 -32.86 -33.97 13.84
CA LEU A 112 -33.86 -34.53 14.77
C LEU A 112 -34.82 -35.51 14.10
N LYS A 113 -35.11 -35.37 12.81
CA LYS A 113 -35.99 -36.31 12.08
C LYS A 113 -35.30 -37.61 11.68
N MET A 114 -33.96 -37.65 11.62
CA MET A 114 -33.22 -38.85 11.21
C MET A 114 -32.63 -39.64 12.37
N SER A 115 -32.38 -39.03 13.52
CA SER A 115 -31.73 -39.72 14.64
C SER A 115 -32.77 -40.45 15.50
N ARG A 116 -32.92 -41.76 15.30
CA ARG A 116 -33.42 -42.66 16.35
C ARG A 116 -32.41 -42.59 17.50
N LYS A 117 -32.64 -41.70 18.47
CA LYS A 117 -31.71 -41.48 19.58
C LYS A 117 -31.56 -42.77 20.41
N LYS A 118 -30.41 -43.45 20.30
CA LYS A 118 -29.95 -44.35 21.36
C LYS A 118 -29.71 -43.48 22.60
N VAL A 119 -30.41 -43.78 23.69
CA VAL A 119 -30.24 -43.10 24.97
C VAL A 119 -29.21 -43.88 25.77
N PHE A 120 -28.01 -43.32 25.90
CA PHE A 120 -26.93 -43.90 26.70
C PHE A 120 -27.15 -43.57 28.18
N LYS A 121 -26.90 -44.54 29.07
CA LYS A 121 -27.10 -44.34 30.52
C LYS A 121 -25.85 -43.81 31.21
N THR A 122 -24.69 -43.98 30.59
CA THR A 122 -23.39 -43.58 31.15
C THR A 122 -22.51 -42.95 30.07
N SER A 123 -21.55 -42.13 30.48
CA SER A 123 -20.62 -41.45 29.58
C SER A 123 -19.64 -42.41 28.91
N GLU A 124 -19.28 -43.50 29.57
CA GLU A 124 -18.35 -44.51 29.04
C GLU A 124 -18.97 -45.27 27.86
N GLU A 125 -20.26 -45.61 27.96
CA GLU A 125 -21.05 -46.25 26.90
C GLU A 125 -21.15 -45.36 25.64
N ALA A 126 -21.29 -44.05 25.82
CA ALA A 126 -21.35 -43.09 24.72
C ALA A 126 -19.98 -42.95 24.01
N VAL A 127 -18.88 -43.04 24.76
CA VAL A 127 -17.53 -42.98 24.21
C VAL A 127 -17.21 -44.26 23.44
N GLU A 128 -17.59 -45.43 23.96
CA GLU A 128 -17.41 -46.70 23.25
C GLU A 128 -18.20 -46.74 21.93
N TYR A 129 -19.42 -46.19 21.91
CA TYR A 129 -20.22 -46.05 20.69
C TYR A 129 -19.55 -45.14 19.64
N LEU A 130 -18.92 -44.04 20.06
CA LEU A 130 -18.21 -43.11 19.18
C LEU A 130 -17.04 -43.74 18.42
N PHE A 131 -16.46 -44.81 18.95
CA PHE A 131 -15.36 -45.55 18.34
C PHE A 131 -15.78 -46.93 17.82
N SER A 132 -17.08 -47.21 17.75
CA SER A 132 -17.61 -48.47 17.21
C SER A 132 -17.82 -48.39 15.69
N GLU A 133 -17.63 -49.52 15.00
CA GLU A 133 -17.87 -49.65 13.55
C GLU A 133 -19.35 -49.40 13.16
N GLU A 134 -20.29 -49.40 14.13
CA GLU A 134 -21.69 -49.03 13.88
C GLU A 134 -21.83 -47.58 13.38
N LEU A 135 -20.99 -46.65 13.84
CA LEU A 135 -21.07 -45.23 13.47
C LEU A 135 -20.60 -45.01 12.02
N GLU A 136 -19.62 -45.79 11.55
CA GLU A 136 -19.12 -45.71 10.17
C GLU A 136 -20.19 -46.11 9.15
N SER A 137 -21.08 -47.05 9.51
CA SER A 137 -22.21 -47.46 8.66
C SER A 137 -23.37 -46.44 8.66
N GLU A 138 -23.40 -45.52 9.62
CA GLU A 138 -24.40 -44.44 9.74
C GLU A 138 -23.98 -43.15 9.02
N ILE A 139 -22.69 -43.01 8.67
CA ILE A 139 -22.18 -41.95 7.81
C ILE A 139 -22.60 -42.30 6.38
N ILE A 140 -23.69 -41.68 5.94
CA ILE A 140 -24.26 -41.79 4.59
C ILE A 140 -23.16 -41.59 3.55
N VAL A 141 -22.85 -42.64 2.80
CA VAL A 141 -22.09 -42.58 1.55
C VAL A 141 -22.79 -41.58 0.63
N LEU A 142 -22.14 -40.45 0.35
CA LEU A 142 -22.65 -39.46 -0.60
C LEU A 142 -22.76 -40.13 -1.99
N PRO A 143 -23.88 -39.98 -2.72
CA PRO A 143 -23.98 -40.51 -4.06
C PRO A 143 -22.98 -39.82 -5.00
N PRO A 144 -22.35 -40.54 -5.95
CA PRO A 144 -21.19 -40.08 -6.73
C PRO A 144 -21.50 -39.06 -7.86
N GLU A 145 -22.62 -38.34 -7.83
CA GLU A 145 -23.08 -37.51 -8.96
C GLU A 145 -23.08 -35.99 -8.69
N VAL A 146 -22.27 -35.48 -7.76
CA VAL A 146 -22.16 -34.02 -7.53
C VAL A 146 -20.80 -33.51 -7.99
N ASP A 147 -20.56 -33.57 -9.30
CA ASP A 147 -19.34 -33.09 -9.97
C ASP A 147 -19.64 -32.06 -11.07
N GLU A 148 -20.75 -31.32 -10.98
CA GLU A 148 -21.12 -30.31 -11.98
C GLU A 148 -21.61 -29.00 -11.33
N LEU A 149 -20.66 -28.12 -10.98
CA LEU A 149 -20.92 -26.68 -10.82
C LEU A 149 -19.81 -25.85 -11.50
N THR A 150 -19.41 -26.26 -12.69
CA THR A 150 -18.67 -25.39 -13.63
C THR A 150 -19.64 -24.99 -14.74
N ASN A 151 -20.57 -24.09 -14.42
CA ASN A 151 -21.40 -23.46 -15.45
C ASN A 151 -20.56 -22.32 -16.02
N GLU A 152 -19.91 -22.56 -17.15
CA GLU A 152 -19.36 -21.50 -18.00
C GLU A 152 -20.54 -20.72 -18.60
N GLU A 153 -21.11 -19.80 -17.83
CA GLU A 153 -22.09 -18.84 -18.32
C GLU A 153 -21.32 -17.65 -18.91
N GLY A 154 -21.36 -17.53 -20.23
CA GLY A 154 -20.64 -16.51 -21.00
C GLY A 154 -21.04 -15.09 -20.57
N PHE A 155 -20.04 -14.26 -20.28
CA PHE A 155 -20.21 -12.82 -20.16
C PHE A 155 -20.57 -12.25 -21.54
N ASP A 156 -21.77 -11.68 -21.68
CA ASP A 156 -22.18 -10.88 -22.84
C ASP A 156 -21.79 -9.41 -22.57
N ASP A 157 -20.80 -8.90 -23.30
CA ASP A 157 -20.19 -7.57 -23.15
C ASP A 157 -21.02 -6.43 -23.78
N THR A 158 -22.34 -6.54 -23.91
CA THR A 158 -23.14 -5.61 -24.73
C THR A 158 -24.01 -4.58 -24.00
N GLU A 159 -23.98 -4.48 -22.66
CA GLU A 159 -24.71 -3.41 -21.95
C GLU A 159 -23.87 -2.64 -20.91
N THR A 160 -22.82 -1.97 -21.37
CA THR A 160 -22.31 -0.75 -20.72
C THR A 160 -22.82 0.48 -21.46
N LEU A 161 -24.01 0.95 -21.10
CA LEU A 161 -24.43 2.31 -21.41
C LEU A 161 -23.89 3.26 -20.33
N ASP A 162 -22.85 3.99 -20.70
CA ASP A 162 -22.32 5.13 -19.95
C ASP A 162 -23.43 6.11 -19.56
N PRO A 163 -23.51 6.58 -18.30
CA PRO A 163 -24.25 7.79 -18.00
C PRO A 163 -23.49 9.01 -18.57
N SER A 164 -23.93 9.44 -19.75
CA SER A 164 -23.62 10.73 -20.36
C SER A 164 -23.68 11.85 -19.32
N VAL A 165 -22.53 12.49 -19.15
CA VAL A 165 -22.37 13.81 -18.53
C VAL A 165 -23.37 14.78 -19.19
N ARG A 166 -24.25 15.38 -18.39
CA ARG A 166 -24.98 16.60 -18.76
C ARG A 166 -24.69 17.68 -17.74
N ASP A 167 -23.81 18.60 -18.14
CA ASP A 167 -23.71 19.94 -17.59
C ASP A 167 -25.06 20.66 -17.71
N VAL A 168 -25.64 21.10 -16.60
CA VAL A 168 -26.68 22.16 -16.61
C VAL A 168 -26.54 23.08 -15.37
N ILE A 169 -25.75 24.14 -15.56
CA ILE A 169 -26.02 25.56 -15.22
C ILE A 169 -26.32 25.95 -13.75
N CYS A 170 -25.38 26.73 -13.18
CA CYS A 170 -25.56 27.59 -12.00
C CYS A 170 -26.55 28.74 -12.27
N PRO A 171 -27.46 29.08 -11.33
CA PRO A 171 -28.11 30.38 -11.32
C PRO A 171 -27.23 31.40 -10.57
N ILE A 172 -26.80 32.44 -11.29
CA ILE A 172 -26.31 33.70 -10.73
C ILE A 172 -27.53 34.42 -10.13
N ILE A 173 -27.49 34.74 -8.84
CA ILE A 173 -28.46 35.65 -8.21
C ILE A 173 -27.72 36.97 -7.97
N TYR A 174 -28.27 38.04 -8.58
CA TYR A 174 -27.91 39.44 -8.36
C TYR A 174 -28.44 39.96 -7.02
#